data_AF-A0A7W0STV4-F1
#
_entry.id   AF-A0A7W0STV4-F1
#
_cell.length_a   1.000
_cell.length_b   1.000
_cell.length_c   1.000
_cell.angle_alpha   90.00
_cell.angle_beta   90.00
_cell.angle_gamma   90.00
#
_symmetry.space_group_name_H-M   'P 1'
#
loop_
_entity.id
_entity.type
_entity.pdbx_description
1 polymer ?
#
loop_
_entity_poly.entity_id
_entity_poly.type
_entity_poly.pdbx_seq_one_letter_code
_entity_poly.pdbx_strand_id
1 'polypeptide(L)'
;VLDMTTTELADELVGGVLSAGPDRLEMAGSLGIPQVVSLGALDMVNFGPRETVPERFEGRTFHIHNPTVTLMRTTPEECAELGRRIGAKLKTAKGPVALFIPRGGISAIATEGGPFHNPEADAALIDTLLATVGDGIEVHDLPWDINDRRFAAAMAIRLAELISANS
;
A
#
# COMPACT_ATOMS: atom_id res chain seq x y z
N VAL A 1 0.49 -2.01 -15.46
CA VAL A 1 0.57 -2.76 -14.18
C VAL A 1 -0.63 -2.39 -13.33
N LEU A 2 -1.35 -3.37 -12.78
CA LEU A 2 -2.38 -3.17 -11.76
C LEU A 2 -1.79 -3.60 -10.42
N ASP A 3 -1.46 -2.64 -9.58
CA ASP A 3 -0.73 -2.87 -8.35
C ASP A 3 -1.62 -2.56 -7.14
N MET A 4 -2.48 -3.52 -6.82
CA MET A 4 -3.47 -3.36 -5.77
C MET A 4 -2.86 -3.51 -4.37
N THR A 5 -1.85 -4.37 -4.23
CA THR A 5 -1.23 -4.72 -2.95
C THR A 5 0.25 -4.39 -3.00
N THR A 6 0.67 -3.46 -2.14
CA THR A 6 2.04 -2.95 -2.07
C THR A 6 2.71 -3.24 -0.71
N THR A 7 2.16 -4.22 0.02
CA THR A 7 2.58 -4.66 1.37
C THR A 7 4.08 -4.94 1.49
N GLU A 8 4.75 -5.35 0.40
CA GLU A 8 6.18 -5.64 0.42
C GLU A 8 7.04 -4.42 0.78
N LEU A 9 6.49 -3.20 0.64
CA LEU A 9 7.13 -1.96 1.06
C LEU A 9 7.14 -1.78 2.58
N ALA A 10 6.10 -2.26 3.27
CA ALA A 10 6.04 -2.27 4.73
C ALA A 10 7.08 -3.26 5.30
N ASP A 11 7.17 -4.44 4.68
CA ASP A 11 8.20 -5.43 4.97
C ASP A 11 9.61 -4.87 4.75
N GLU A 12 9.88 -4.21 3.62
CA GLU A 12 11.18 -3.58 3.36
C GLU A 12 11.52 -2.47 4.37
N LEU A 13 10.54 -1.63 4.73
CA LEU A 13 10.76 -0.53 5.67
C LEU A 13 11.10 -1.03 7.08
N VAL A 14 10.35 -2.01 7.57
CA VAL A 14 10.37 -2.42 8.99
C VAL A 14 11.27 -3.64 9.22
N GLY A 15 11.58 -4.40 8.16
CA GLY A 15 12.37 -5.63 8.22
C GLY A 15 11.50 -6.88 8.42
N GLY A 16 10.38 -6.93 7.70
CA GLY A 16 9.56 -8.13 7.52
C GLY A 16 10.22 -9.15 6.58
N VAL A 17 9.55 -10.29 6.38
CA VAL A 17 10.13 -11.44 5.66
C VAL A 17 9.79 -11.49 4.17
N LEU A 18 8.86 -10.65 3.70
CA LEU A 18 8.37 -10.59 2.32
C LEU A 18 8.72 -9.28 1.60
N SER A 19 9.93 -8.75 1.83
CA SER A 19 10.41 -7.58 1.10
C SER A 19 10.54 -7.88 -0.41
N ALA A 20 10.17 -6.90 -1.24
CA ALA A 20 10.39 -6.89 -2.69
C ALA A 20 11.62 -6.06 -3.12
N GLY A 21 12.44 -5.62 -2.16
CA GLY A 21 13.65 -4.85 -2.38
C GLY A 21 13.42 -3.35 -2.61
N PRO A 22 14.51 -2.57 -2.68
CA PRO A 22 14.46 -1.11 -2.66
C PRO A 22 13.83 -0.50 -3.91
N ASP A 23 13.86 -1.19 -5.06
CA ASP A 23 13.41 -0.65 -6.36
C ASP A 23 11.94 -0.95 -6.67
N ARG A 24 11.20 -1.55 -5.73
CA ARG A 24 9.76 -1.84 -5.85
C ARG A 24 8.99 -0.56 -6.23
N LEU A 25 8.03 -0.70 -7.16
CA LEU A 25 7.23 0.37 -7.81
C LEU A 25 7.95 1.25 -8.86
N GLU A 26 9.25 1.10 -9.09
CA GLU A 26 9.97 2.03 -9.97
C GLU A 26 10.04 1.56 -11.43
N MET A 27 10.18 0.25 -11.65
CA MET A 27 10.53 -0.29 -12.97
C MET A 27 9.48 -0.02 -14.06
N ALA A 28 8.19 -0.24 -13.77
CA ALA A 28 7.15 0.01 -14.77
C ALA A 28 7.11 1.49 -15.19
N GLY A 29 7.29 2.39 -14.22
CA GLY A 29 7.30 3.84 -14.47
C GLY A 29 8.52 4.28 -15.25
N SER A 30 9.69 3.73 -14.96
CA SER A 30 10.93 4.05 -15.67
C SER A 30 10.88 3.63 -17.15
N LEU A 31 10.15 2.54 -17.45
CA LEU A 31 9.89 2.02 -18.79
C LEU A 31 8.71 2.71 -19.51
N GLY A 32 8.02 3.66 -18.87
CA GLY A 32 6.86 4.34 -19.46
C GLY A 32 5.58 3.50 -19.51
N ILE A 33 5.56 2.34 -18.85
CA ILE A 33 4.40 1.44 -18.80
C ILE A 33 3.32 2.05 -17.89
N PRO A 34 2.04 2.08 -18.30
CA PRO A 34 0.95 2.52 -17.43
C PRO A 34 0.91 1.81 -16.08
N GLN A 35 0.70 2.57 -15.01
CA GLN A 35 0.60 2.03 -13.65
C GLN A 35 -0.68 2.52 -12.97
N VAL A 36 -1.46 1.58 -12.44
CA VAL A 36 -2.58 1.87 -11.54
C VAL A 36 -2.23 1.25 -10.19
N VAL A 37 -2.04 2.08 -9.16
CA VAL A 37 -1.45 1.68 -7.87
C VAL A 37 -2.42 1.97 -6.74
N SER A 38 -2.47 1.08 -5.74
CA SER A 38 -3.22 1.26 -4.49
C SER A 38 -2.33 0.95 -3.26
N LEU A 39 -2.92 1.07 -2.07
CA LEU A 39 -2.26 1.02 -0.77
C LEU A 39 -2.43 -0.31 -0.05
N GLY A 40 -2.78 -1.37 -0.80
CA GLY A 40 -3.24 -2.62 -0.24
C GLY A 40 -2.24 -3.26 0.71
N ALA A 41 -2.75 -3.62 1.89
CA ALA A 41 -2.03 -4.29 2.95
C ALA A 41 -0.77 -3.54 3.47
N LEU A 42 -0.69 -2.21 3.30
CA LEU A 42 0.34 -1.39 3.95
C LEU A 42 0.10 -1.23 5.47
N ASP A 43 -1.02 -1.73 5.98
CA ASP A 43 -1.30 -1.84 7.41
C ASP A 43 -0.52 -2.96 8.11
N MET A 44 0.19 -3.82 7.37
CA MET A 44 0.82 -5.00 7.95
C MET A 44 2.25 -5.21 7.48
N VAL A 45 3.07 -5.72 8.40
CA VAL A 45 4.40 -6.27 8.16
C VAL A 45 4.33 -7.77 8.41
N ASN A 46 4.89 -8.57 7.50
CA ASN A 46 4.82 -10.02 7.57
C ASN A 46 6.02 -10.60 8.33
N PHE A 47 5.73 -11.51 9.26
CA PHE A 47 6.71 -12.33 9.95
C PHE A 47 6.33 -13.81 9.89
N GLY A 48 7.25 -14.67 10.31
CA GLY A 48 7.01 -16.09 10.52
C GLY A 48 6.12 -16.37 11.75
N PRO A 49 6.26 -17.57 12.36
CA PRO A 49 5.59 -17.91 13.61
C PRO A 49 5.83 -16.84 14.70
N ARG A 50 4.87 -16.66 15.61
CA ARG A 50 4.89 -15.57 16.61
C ARG A 50 6.16 -15.56 17.46
N GLU A 51 6.70 -16.72 17.76
CA GLU A 51 7.94 -16.94 18.52
C GLU A 51 9.21 -16.53 17.77
N THR A 52 9.12 -16.34 16.45
CA THR A 52 10.25 -15.90 15.61
C THR A 52 10.25 -14.39 15.36
N VAL A 53 9.19 -13.68 15.79
CA VAL A 53 9.11 -12.22 15.70
C VAL A 53 10.21 -11.60 16.58
N PRO A 54 11.07 -10.71 16.05
CA PRO A 54 12.14 -10.09 16.82
C PRO A 54 11.66 -9.35 18.09
N GLU A 55 12.37 -9.52 19.20
CA GLU A 55 12.03 -8.91 20.52
C GLU A 55 11.90 -7.38 20.46
N ARG A 56 12.62 -6.70 19.55
CA ARG A 56 12.49 -5.25 19.35
C ARG A 56 11.07 -4.79 18.96
N PHE A 57 10.21 -5.71 18.51
CA PHE A 57 8.81 -5.46 18.18
C PHE A 57 7.85 -5.84 19.31
N GLU A 58 8.35 -6.12 20.50
CA GLU A 58 7.51 -6.35 21.66
C GLU A 58 6.62 -5.14 21.96
N GLY A 59 5.38 -5.39 22.39
CA GLY A 59 4.37 -4.34 22.59
C GLY A 59 3.65 -3.87 21.32
N ARG A 60 4.04 -4.34 20.12
CA ARG A 60 3.30 -4.08 18.88
C ARG A 60 2.00 -4.89 18.80
N THR A 61 1.07 -4.42 17.96
CA THR A 61 -0.18 -5.14 17.68
C THR A 61 0.08 -6.25 16.67
N PHE A 62 -0.22 -7.49 17.06
CA PHE A 62 -0.03 -8.67 16.22
C PHE A 62 -1.37 -9.34 15.90
N HIS A 63 -1.45 -9.92 14.70
CA HIS A 63 -2.51 -10.83 14.30
C HIS A 63 -1.89 -12.15 13.84
N ILE A 64 -2.17 -13.24 14.56
CA ILE A 64 -1.71 -14.58 14.18
C ILE A 64 -2.63 -15.07 13.05
N HIS A 65 -2.16 -14.94 11.81
CA HIS A 65 -2.95 -15.32 10.64
C HIS A 65 -3.05 -16.85 10.55
N ASN A 66 -1.94 -17.55 10.80
CA ASN A 66 -1.88 -19.00 10.90
C ASN A 66 -0.62 -19.41 11.71
N PRO A 67 -0.40 -20.71 12.02
CA PRO A 67 0.75 -21.14 12.82
C PRO A 67 2.13 -20.78 12.23
N THR A 68 2.21 -20.42 10.95
CA THR A 68 3.45 -20.08 10.25
C THR A 68 3.61 -18.60 9.93
N VAL A 69 2.55 -17.79 10.11
CA VAL A 69 2.52 -16.38 9.68
C VAL A 69 1.89 -15.52 10.76
N THR A 70 2.65 -14.51 11.18
CA THR A 70 2.20 -13.45 12.08
C THR A 70 2.26 -12.12 11.34
N LEU A 71 1.15 -11.38 11.37
CA LEU A 71 1.07 -10.02 10.86
C LEU A 71 1.31 -9.05 12.01
N MET A 72 2.08 -7.99 11.76
CA MET A 72 2.29 -6.91 12.71
C MET A 72 1.73 -5.61 12.15
N ARG A 73 0.89 -4.90 12.91
CA ARG A 73 0.30 -3.63 12.47
C ARG A 73 1.36 -2.54 12.36
N THR A 74 1.45 -1.87 11.21
CA THR A 74 2.26 -0.66 11.02
C THR A 74 1.80 0.49 11.89
N THR A 75 2.73 1.31 12.38
CA THR A 75 2.43 2.52 13.19
C THR A 75 2.14 3.74 12.30
N PRO A 76 1.56 4.83 12.85
CA PRO A 76 1.42 6.08 12.11
C PRO A 76 2.74 6.63 11.53
N GLU A 77 3.85 6.51 12.25
CA GLU A 77 5.17 6.95 11.79
C GLU A 77 5.70 6.11 10.62
N GLU A 78 5.52 4.79 10.70
CA GLU A 78 5.87 3.87 9.61
C GLU A 78 4.98 4.13 8.39
N CYS A 79 3.68 4.31 8.59
CA CYS A 79 2.72 4.70 7.55
C CYS A 79 3.10 6.02 6.87
N ALA A 80 3.46 7.04 7.66
CA ALA A 80 3.92 8.33 7.13
C ALA A 80 5.19 8.18 6.27
N GLU A 81 6.11 7.29 6.67
CA GLU A 81 7.30 7.00 5.87
C GLU A 81 6.98 6.21 4.60
N LEU A 82 6.06 5.25 4.66
CA LEU A 82 5.56 4.53 3.49
C LEU A 82 4.94 5.49 2.47
N GLY A 83 4.11 6.43 2.93
CA GLY A 83 3.50 7.45 2.08
C GLY A 83 4.55 8.32 1.37
N ARG A 84 5.58 8.78 2.09
CA ARG A 84 6.72 9.51 1.50
C ARG A 84 7.46 8.68 0.45
N ARG A 85 7.79 7.42 0.76
CA ARG A 85 8.53 6.55 -0.17
C ARG A 85 7.74 6.23 -1.43
N ILE A 86 6.48 5.85 -1.28
CA ILE A 86 5.59 5.56 -2.42
C ILE A 86 5.44 6.82 -3.27
N GLY A 87 5.15 7.96 -2.65
CA GLY A 87 4.97 9.20 -3.40
C GLY A 87 6.22 9.61 -4.17
N ALA A 88 7.41 9.51 -3.55
CA ALA A 88 8.66 9.81 -4.21
C ALA A 88 8.91 8.90 -5.43
N LYS A 89 8.63 7.60 -5.29
CA LYS A 89 8.76 6.62 -6.38
C LYS A 89 7.83 6.94 -7.54
N LEU A 90 6.54 7.12 -7.26
CA LEU A 90 5.52 7.35 -8.29
C LEU A 90 5.79 8.64 -9.09
N LYS A 91 6.30 9.71 -8.44
CA LYS A 91 6.66 10.97 -9.12
C LYS A 91 7.74 10.85 -10.18
N THR A 92 8.60 9.83 -10.08
CA THR A 92 9.69 9.63 -11.04
C THR A 92 9.27 8.83 -12.26
N ALA A 93 8.02 8.34 -12.29
CA ALA A 93 7.50 7.61 -13.43
C ALA A 93 7.47 8.48 -14.69
N LYS A 94 7.89 7.89 -15.81
CA LYS A 94 7.82 8.52 -17.14
C LYS A 94 6.51 8.23 -17.86
N GLY A 95 5.82 7.17 -17.46
CA GLY A 95 4.52 6.75 -17.98
C GLY A 95 3.35 7.23 -17.13
N PRO A 96 2.10 7.05 -17.59
CA PRO A 96 0.94 7.49 -16.84
C PRO A 96 0.78 6.68 -15.55
N VAL A 97 0.49 7.40 -14.46
CA VAL A 97 0.23 6.84 -13.13
C VAL A 97 -1.14 7.29 -12.65
N ALA A 98 -1.96 6.34 -12.20
CA ALA A 98 -3.18 6.61 -11.45
C ALA A 98 -3.08 5.97 -10.06
N LEU A 99 -3.19 6.79 -9.02
CA LEU A 99 -3.18 6.37 -7.62
C LEU A 99 -4.62 6.23 -7.12
N PHE A 100 -4.96 5.09 -6.54
CA PHE A 100 -6.27 4.81 -5.96
C PHE A 100 -6.17 4.70 -4.43
N ILE A 101 -7.00 5.45 -3.72
CA ILE A 101 -7.03 5.50 -2.26
C ILE A 101 -8.35 4.89 -1.77
N PRO A 102 -8.32 3.75 -1.06
CA PRO A 102 -9.53 3.13 -0.50
C PRO A 102 -9.81 3.64 0.92
N ARG A 103 -10.62 4.70 1.05
CA ARG A 103 -10.94 5.32 2.36
C ARG A 103 -11.71 4.41 3.32
N GLY A 104 -12.33 3.34 2.82
CA GLY A 104 -13.02 2.36 3.66
C GLY A 104 -12.09 1.35 4.34
N GLY A 105 -10.80 1.34 4.00
CA GLY A 105 -9.79 0.45 4.58
C GLY A 105 -8.87 -0.15 3.53
N ILE A 106 -7.57 -0.27 3.87
CA ILE A 106 -6.51 -0.76 2.97
C ILE A 106 -6.29 -2.28 3.02
N SER A 107 -7.00 -2.99 3.91
CA SER A 107 -7.03 -4.46 3.98
C SER A 107 -8.34 -4.94 4.59
N ALA A 108 -8.63 -6.24 4.50
CA ALA A 108 -9.83 -6.82 5.10
C ALA A 108 -9.84 -6.73 6.65
N ILE A 109 -8.68 -6.51 7.28
CA ILE A 109 -8.53 -6.45 8.74
C ILE A 109 -8.27 -5.03 9.26
N ALA A 110 -8.09 -4.04 8.37
CA ALA A 110 -7.94 -2.61 8.69
C ALA A 110 -9.22 -1.79 8.48
N THR A 111 -10.36 -2.44 8.20
CA THR A 111 -11.68 -1.81 8.17
C THR A 111 -12.21 -1.52 9.57
N GLU A 112 -13.22 -0.66 9.70
CA GLU A 112 -13.84 -0.32 10.99
C GLU A 112 -14.25 -1.57 11.78
N GLY A 113 -13.83 -1.63 13.06
CA GLY A 113 -14.03 -2.81 13.92
C GLY A 113 -13.06 -3.97 13.71
N GLY A 114 -12.21 -3.90 12.69
CA GLY A 114 -11.14 -4.87 12.44
C GLY A 114 -9.96 -4.74 13.40
N PRO A 115 -9.14 -5.80 13.56
CA PRO A 115 -8.04 -5.81 14.52
C PRO A 115 -6.92 -4.82 14.19
N PHE A 116 -6.77 -4.44 12.92
CA PHE A 116 -5.77 -3.48 12.44
C PHE A 116 -6.39 -2.12 12.08
N HIS A 117 -7.66 -1.90 12.44
CA HIS A 117 -8.29 -0.61 12.23
C HIS A 117 -7.54 0.49 13.00
N ASN A 118 -7.01 1.47 12.26
CA ASN A 118 -6.29 2.59 12.86
C ASN A 118 -6.41 3.82 11.94
N PRO A 119 -7.43 4.67 12.15
CA PRO A 119 -7.65 5.86 11.34
C PRO A 119 -6.47 6.85 11.34
N GLU A 120 -5.70 6.91 12.43
CA GLU A 120 -4.52 7.78 12.53
C GLU A 120 -3.40 7.28 11.62
N ALA A 121 -3.14 5.97 11.60
CA ALA A 121 -2.13 5.40 10.72
C ALA A 121 -2.53 5.51 9.23
N ASP A 122 -3.82 5.33 8.93
CA ASP A 122 -4.33 5.44 7.57
C ASP A 122 -4.27 6.90 7.08
N ALA A 123 -4.63 7.87 7.94
CA ALA A 123 -4.47 9.30 7.65
C ALA A 123 -2.99 9.67 7.44
N ALA A 124 -2.08 9.21 8.32
CA ALA A 124 -0.66 9.47 8.19
C ALA A 124 -0.08 8.94 6.86
N LEU A 125 -0.50 7.74 6.43
CA LEU A 125 -0.13 7.18 5.13
C LEU A 125 -0.64 8.05 3.97
N ILE A 126 -1.95 8.34 3.97
CA ILE A 126 -2.60 9.02 2.86
C ILE A 126 -2.13 10.48 2.75
N ASP A 127 -2.07 11.21 3.85
CA ASP A 127 -1.73 12.63 3.85
C ASP A 127 -0.28 12.84 3.40
N THR A 128 0.66 12.03 3.88
CA THR A 128 2.05 12.12 3.44
C THR A 128 2.24 11.68 2.00
N LEU A 129 1.48 10.66 1.55
CA LEU A 129 1.49 10.25 0.15
C LEU A 129 1.00 11.37 -0.76
N LEU A 130 -0.17 11.95 -0.47
CA LEU A 130 -0.77 13.04 -1.23
C LEU A 130 0.14 14.28 -1.27
N ALA A 131 0.67 14.68 -0.12
CA ALA A 131 1.62 15.79 -0.03
C ALA A 131 2.89 15.52 -0.85
N THR A 132 3.34 14.27 -0.91
CA THR A 132 4.54 13.90 -1.66
C THR A 132 4.26 13.92 -3.16
N VAL A 133 3.22 13.24 -3.65
CA VAL A 133 2.90 13.16 -5.08
C VAL A 133 2.54 14.52 -5.68
N GLY A 134 1.84 15.37 -4.93
CA GLY A 134 1.32 16.66 -5.42
C GLY A 134 0.38 16.51 -6.62
N ASP A 135 0.23 17.57 -7.40
CA ASP A 135 -0.72 17.62 -8.53
C ASP A 135 -0.24 16.90 -9.80
N GLY A 136 0.91 16.24 -9.76
CA GLY A 136 1.54 15.61 -10.94
C GLY A 136 1.03 14.20 -11.25
N ILE A 137 0.17 13.63 -10.40
CA ILE A 137 -0.34 12.26 -10.52
C ILE A 137 -1.87 12.29 -10.43
N GLU A 138 -2.53 11.49 -11.25
CA GLU A 138 -3.97 11.30 -11.19
C GLU A 138 -4.34 10.55 -9.90
N VAL A 139 -5.22 11.12 -9.08
CA VAL A 139 -5.66 10.52 -7.81
C VAL A 139 -7.16 10.22 -7.84
N HIS A 140 -7.49 8.97 -7.49
CA HIS A 140 -8.85 8.47 -7.27
C HIS A 140 -9.05 8.23 -5.78
N ASP A 141 -9.65 9.20 -5.09
CA ASP A 141 -9.95 9.12 -3.66
C ASP A 141 -11.38 8.59 -3.46
N LEU A 142 -11.51 7.32 -3.08
CA LEU A 142 -12.79 6.59 -3.12
C LEU A 142 -13.24 6.17 -1.71
N PRO A 143 -14.55 6.25 -1.41
CA PRO A 143 -15.07 5.97 -0.07
C PRO A 143 -15.12 4.47 0.29
N TRP A 144 -14.73 3.59 -0.63
CA TRP A 144 -14.84 2.14 -0.47
C TRP A 144 -13.59 1.55 0.17
N ASP A 145 -13.73 0.40 0.81
CA ASP A 145 -12.57 -0.40 1.19
C ASP A 145 -11.98 -1.10 -0.04
N ILE A 146 -10.73 -1.55 0.09
CA ILE A 146 -9.99 -2.15 -1.03
C ILE A 146 -10.65 -3.43 -1.58
N ASN A 147 -11.43 -4.16 -0.78
CA ASN A 147 -12.08 -5.41 -1.19
C ASN A 147 -13.48 -5.17 -1.79
N ASP A 148 -13.97 -3.92 -1.80
CA ASP A 148 -15.22 -3.59 -2.47
C ASP A 148 -15.06 -3.83 -3.99
N ARG A 149 -16.03 -4.55 -4.58
CA ARG A 149 -16.02 -4.87 -6.01
C ARG A 149 -15.96 -3.62 -6.89
N ARG A 150 -16.55 -2.51 -6.44
CA ARG A 150 -16.54 -1.25 -7.16
C ARG A 150 -15.15 -0.63 -7.19
N PHE A 151 -14.38 -0.77 -6.11
CA PHE A 151 -12.99 -0.30 -6.05
C PHE A 151 -12.11 -1.07 -7.03
N ALA A 152 -12.15 -2.40 -6.97
CA ALA A 152 -11.40 -3.27 -7.87
C ALA A 152 -11.78 -3.04 -9.35
N ALA A 153 -13.09 -2.90 -9.65
CA ALA A 153 -13.56 -2.61 -10.99
C ALA A 153 -13.06 -1.26 -11.51
N ALA A 154 -13.10 -0.20 -10.68
CA ALA A 154 -12.62 1.12 -11.06
C ALA A 154 -11.13 1.11 -11.43
N MET A 155 -10.29 0.44 -10.63
CA MET A 155 -8.86 0.29 -10.95
C MET A 155 -8.64 -0.47 -12.27
N ALA A 156 -9.37 -1.57 -12.48
CA ALA A 156 -9.23 -2.39 -13.69
C ALA A 156 -9.67 -1.63 -14.95
N ILE A 157 -10.80 -0.92 -14.88
CA ILE A 157 -11.30 -0.05 -15.96
C ILE A 157 -10.25 1.01 -16.29
N ARG A 158 -9.72 1.70 -15.26
CA ARG A 158 -8.74 2.75 -15.49
C ARG A 158 -7.47 2.24 -16.15
N LEU A 159 -6.99 1.06 -15.76
CA LEU A 159 -5.85 0.45 -16.43
C LEU A 159 -6.13 0.15 -17.91
N ALA A 160 -7.32 -0.38 -18.23
CA ALA A 160 -7.71 -0.67 -19.61
C ALA A 160 -7.77 0.60 -20.48
N GLU A 161 -8.27 1.71 -19.93
CA GLU A 161 -8.26 3.02 -20.59
C GLU A 161 -6.84 3.52 -20.86
N LEU A 162 -5.94 3.44 -19.87
CA LEU A 162 -4.55 3.88 -20.02
C LEU A 162 -3.78 3.04 -21.05
N ILE A 163 -4.04 1.73 -21.13
CA ILE A 163 -3.43 0.85 -22.14
C ILE A 163 -3.95 1.22 -23.53
N SER A 164 -5.25 1.45 -23.67
CA SER A 164 -5.87 1.77 -24.96
C SER A 164 -5.42 3.12 -25.51
N ALA A 165 -5.18 4.11 -24.64
CA ALA A 165 -4.68 5.44 -25.03
C ALA A 165 -3.19 5.46 -25.42
N ASN A 166 -2.42 4.44 -25.00
CA ASN A 166 -0.99 4.31 -25.29
C ASN A 166 -0.68 3.32 -26.43
N SER A 167 -1.71 2.80 -27.10
CA SER A 167 -1.60 1.86 -28.23
C SER A 167 -1.63 2.57 -29.59
#